data_AF-A0A6S7CUX6-F1
#
_entry.id   AF-A0A6S7CUX6-F1
#
_cell.length_a   1.000
_cell.length_b   1.000
_cell.length_c   1.000
_cell.angle_alpha   90.00
_cell.angle_beta   90.00
_cell.angle_gamma   90.00
#
_symmetry.space_group_name_H-M   'P 1'
#
loop_
_entity.id
_entity.type
_entity.pdbx_description
1 polymer ?
#
loop_
_entity_poly.entity_id
_entity_poly.type
_entity_poly.pdbx_seq_one_letter_code
_entity_poly.pdbx_strand_id
1 'polypeptide(L)'
;MTTPRSRARRSMPAVVNLDGDNTHLANLCGPLDENLRQLADGMGVKLSRRGSRVTIEGEQAELAGRVLRRFHEQAVHRSLSVDDIQLGLVEIGVGRQEDKQEAQAREADPLPALDDESDGIALRTKRSDLRPRTPRQRDYLNNILKHDITFGVGPAGTGKTWLAVACAIDAMERDTVQRLVLTRPAVEAGERLGFLPGDLAQKVDPYLRPLYDALYDLMGFEKVQRLFEKQTIEIAPLAYMRGRTLNHAFVILDEAQNTTPEQMKMFLTRIGFGSKAVITGDPSQVDLPRGQDSGLAHAVKVLEDVQGIATTRFTSRDVVRHPLVARIVDAYDRASENEA
;
A
#
# COMPACT_ATOMS: atom_id res chain seq x y z
N MET A 1 41.30 -7.01 -41.14
CA MET A 1 41.34 -6.80 -39.67
C MET A 1 39.96 -7.11 -39.13
N THR A 2 39.84 -8.27 -38.47
CA THR A 2 38.60 -8.82 -37.90
C THR A 2 38.39 -8.23 -36.50
N THR A 3 37.29 -7.53 -36.29
CA THR A 3 36.86 -7.00 -34.99
C THR A 3 36.46 -8.17 -34.08
N PRO A 4 37.01 -8.30 -32.86
CA PRO A 4 36.62 -9.37 -31.95
C PRO A 4 35.23 -9.06 -31.38
N ARG A 5 34.26 -9.96 -31.60
CA ARG A 5 32.97 -9.97 -30.91
C ARG A 5 33.22 -10.06 -29.40
N SER A 6 32.75 -9.08 -28.63
CA SER A 6 32.72 -9.15 -27.17
C SER A 6 31.87 -10.34 -26.74
N ARG A 7 32.49 -11.36 -26.14
CA ARG A 7 31.76 -12.42 -25.45
C ARG A 7 31.02 -11.78 -24.27
N ALA A 8 29.69 -11.71 -24.35
CA ALA A 8 28.84 -11.48 -23.19
C ALA A 8 29.24 -12.50 -22.11
N ARG A 9 29.60 -12.02 -20.91
CA ARG A 9 29.86 -12.88 -19.76
C ARG A 9 28.59 -13.69 -19.51
N ARG A 10 28.61 -14.99 -19.82
CA ARG A 10 27.52 -15.90 -19.43
C ARG A 10 27.50 -15.93 -17.90
N SER A 11 26.44 -15.39 -17.29
CA SER A 11 26.20 -15.58 -15.86
C SER A 11 26.16 -17.08 -15.58
N MET A 12 26.85 -17.53 -14.53
CA MET A 12 26.81 -18.93 -14.14
C MET A 12 25.39 -19.29 -13.67
N PRO A 13 24.86 -20.48 -14.02
CA PRO A 13 23.57 -20.91 -13.52
C PRO A 13 23.63 -21.06 -12.00
N ALA A 14 22.67 -20.48 -11.29
CA ALA A 14 22.53 -20.68 -9.86
C ALA A 14 21.75 -21.97 -9.61
N VAL A 15 22.23 -22.80 -8.67
CA VAL A 15 21.55 -24.04 -8.27
C VAL A 15 21.11 -23.89 -6.83
N VAL A 16 19.83 -24.13 -6.58
CA VAL A 16 19.22 -24.15 -5.26
C VAL A 16 18.70 -25.56 -4.99
N ASN A 17 19.10 -26.14 -3.85
CA ASN A 17 18.46 -27.36 -3.36
C ASN A 17 17.43 -26.95 -2.30
N LEU A 18 16.22 -27.44 -2.46
CA LEU A 18 15.08 -27.21 -1.60
C LEU A 18 14.92 -28.41 -0.68
N ASP A 19 15.30 -28.26 0.59
CA ASP A 19 15.23 -29.32 1.59
C ASP A 19 13.84 -29.35 2.24
N GLY A 20 13.19 -30.51 2.31
CA GLY A 20 11.86 -30.62 2.88
C GLY A 20 11.13 -31.89 2.46
N ASP A 21 9.94 -32.11 3.01
CA ASP A 21 9.08 -33.19 2.56
C ASP A 21 8.34 -32.82 1.26
N ASN A 22 7.65 -33.80 0.67
CA ASN A 22 6.91 -33.56 -0.57
C ASN A 22 5.78 -32.53 -0.41
N THR A 23 5.22 -32.40 0.80
CA THR A 23 4.15 -31.43 1.13
C THR A 23 4.70 -30.02 1.09
N HIS A 24 5.86 -29.79 1.71
CA HIS A 24 6.57 -28.51 1.72
C HIS A 24 6.98 -28.07 0.31
N LEU A 25 7.50 -29.01 -0.50
CA LEU A 25 7.81 -28.72 -1.91
C LEU A 25 6.55 -28.41 -2.73
N ALA A 26 5.44 -29.13 -2.48
CA ALA A 26 4.17 -28.87 -3.15
C ALA A 26 3.59 -27.48 -2.80
N ASN A 27 3.68 -27.09 -1.52
CA ASN A 27 3.28 -25.78 -1.02
C ASN A 27 4.00 -24.63 -1.73
N LEU A 28 5.30 -24.81 -2.04
CA LEU A 28 6.09 -23.83 -2.77
C LEU A 28 5.79 -23.83 -4.27
N CYS A 29 5.78 -25.02 -4.90
CA CYS A 29 5.72 -25.12 -6.35
C CYS A 29 4.34 -24.79 -6.92
N GLY A 30 3.28 -25.06 -6.16
CA GLY A 30 1.91 -24.94 -6.62
C GLY A 30 1.53 -25.95 -7.72
N PRO A 31 0.26 -25.97 -8.13
CA PRO A 31 -0.24 -26.77 -9.25
C PRO A 31 0.64 -26.61 -10.51
N LEU A 32 1.17 -27.72 -11.03
CA LEU A 32 1.99 -27.75 -12.26
C LEU A 32 3.15 -26.72 -12.24
N ASP A 33 3.81 -26.57 -11.10
CA ASP A 33 4.92 -25.63 -10.89
C ASP A 33 4.56 -24.16 -11.25
N GLU A 34 3.29 -23.77 -11.12
CA GLU A 34 2.82 -22.42 -11.49
C GLU A 34 3.53 -21.31 -10.72
N ASN A 35 3.82 -21.51 -9.43
CA ASN A 35 4.51 -20.53 -8.60
C ASN A 35 5.96 -20.30 -9.08
N LEU A 36 6.64 -21.38 -9.52
CA LEU A 36 7.99 -21.27 -10.06
C LEU A 36 7.99 -20.55 -11.41
N ARG A 37 6.96 -20.74 -12.23
CA ARG A 37 6.79 -19.99 -13.49
C ARG A 37 6.55 -18.50 -13.22
N GLN A 38 5.70 -18.15 -12.26
CA GLN A 38 5.46 -16.75 -11.87
C GLN A 38 6.73 -16.07 -11.35
N LEU A 39 7.51 -16.78 -10.54
CA LEU A 39 8.81 -16.32 -10.05
C LEU A 39 9.84 -16.13 -11.18
N ALA A 40 9.86 -17.06 -12.14
CA ALA A 40 10.69 -16.98 -13.34
C ALA A 40 10.36 -15.74 -14.19
N ASP A 41 9.07 -15.59 -14.51
CA ASP A 41 8.56 -14.50 -15.34
C ASP A 41 8.76 -13.13 -14.67
N GLY A 42 8.53 -13.04 -13.37
CA GLY A 42 8.70 -11.80 -12.61
C GLY A 42 10.15 -11.33 -12.53
N MET A 43 11.12 -12.24 -12.48
CA MET A 43 12.56 -11.91 -12.42
C MET A 43 13.26 -11.93 -13.78
N GLY A 44 12.56 -12.29 -14.86
CA GLY A 44 13.16 -12.43 -16.19
C GLY A 44 14.23 -13.54 -16.24
N VAL A 45 14.06 -14.61 -15.46
CA VAL A 45 14.98 -15.75 -15.41
C VAL A 45 14.30 -17.02 -15.92
N LYS A 46 15.09 -18.01 -16.34
CA LYS A 46 14.59 -19.33 -16.67
C LYS A 46 14.81 -20.26 -15.48
N LEU A 47 13.74 -20.91 -15.04
CA LEU A 47 13.74 -21.87 -13.94
C LEU A 47 13.44 -23.28 -14.44
N SER A 48 14.20 -24.25 -13.94
CA SER A 48 13.93 -25.67 -14.19
C SER A 48 14.10 -26.47 -12.90
N ARG A 49 13.15 -27.35 -12.62
CA ARG A 49 13.13 -28.18 -11.41
C ARG A 49 13.31 -29.66 -11.75
N ARG A 50 14.11 -30.35 -10.94
CA ARG A 50 14.23 -31.82 -10.90
C ARG A 50 14.20 -32.27 -9.44
N GLY A 51 13.03 -32.67 -8.95
CA GLY A 51 12.83 -33.02 -7.55
C GLY A 51 13.02 -31.79 -6.64
N SER A 52 13.94 -31.91 -5.68
CA SER A 52 14.37 -30.82 -4.78
C SER A 52 15.40 -29.87 -5.40
N ARG A 53 15.97 -30.21 -6.55
CA ARG A 53 16.98 -29.37 -7.21
C ARG A 53 16.33 -28.42 -8.21
N VAL A 54 16.59 -27.13 -8.05
CA VAL A 54 16.15 -26.07 -8.94
C VAL A 54 17.35 -25.36 -9.56
N THR A 55 17.39 -25.30 -10.88
CA THR A 55 18.42 -24.61 -11.65
C THR A 55 17.84 -23.33 -12.23
N ILE A 56 18.57 -22.22 -12.05
CA ILE A 56 18.18 -20.87 -12.42
C ILE A 56 19.20 -20.31 -13.41
N GLU A 57 18.72 -19.86 -14.56
CA GLU A 57 19.52 -19.26 -15.64
C GLU A 57 19.03 -17.84 -15.94
N GLY A 58 19.94 -16.89 -16.08
CA GLY A 58 19.62 -15.49 -16.39
C GLY A 58 20.54 -14.51 -15.67
N GLU A 59 20.43 -13.23 -15.99
CA GLU A 59 21.25 -12.18 -15.37
C GLU A 59 20.95 -12.03 -13.87
N GLN A 60 19.70 -12.27 -13.46
CA GLN A 60 19.24 -12.20 -12.06
C GLN A 60 19.27 -13.56 -11.34
N ALA A 61 20.00 -14.57 -11.83
CA ALA A 61 19.95 -15.94 -11.30
C ALA A 61 20.27 -16.04 -9.79
N GLU A 62 21.24 -15.26 -9.28
CA GLU A 62 21.57 -15.27 -7.85
C GLU A 62 20.48 -14.62 -6.99
N LEU A 63 19.94 -13.49 -7.44
CA LEU A 63 18.82 -12.81 -6.75
C LEU A 63 17.62 -13.75 -6.71
N ALA A 64 17.30 -14.38 -7.84
CA ALA A 64 16.24 -15.36 -7.95
C ALA A 64 16.43 -16.57 -7.03
N GLY A 65 17.67 -17.03 -6.86
CA GLY A 65 17.99 -18.07 -5.89
C GLY A 65 17.69 -17.67 -4.44
N ARG A 66 18.00 -16.41 -4.06
CA ARG A 66 17.67 -15.88 -2.72
C ARG A 66 16.16 -15.76 -2.52
N VAL A 67 15.44 -15.23 -3.50
CA VAL A 67 13.97 -15.09 -3.46
C VAL A 67 13.31 -16.46 -3.32
N LEU A 68 13.77 -17.45 -4.09
CA LEU A 68 13.27 -18.82 -4.03
C LEU A 68 13.45 -19.45 -2.64
N ARG A 69 14.60 -19.23 -1.98
CA ARG A 69 14.84 -19.72 -0.60
C ARG A 69 13.90 -19.07 0.41
N ARG A 70 13.65 -17.76 0.28
CA ARG A 70 12.70 -17.06 1.16
C ARG A 70 11.27 -17.59 1.01
N PHE A 71 10.81 -17.83 -0.23
CA PHE A 71 9.51 -18.45 -0.43
C PHE A 71 9.47 -19.88 0.07
N HIS A 72 10.56 -20.63 -0.09
CA HIS A 72 10.69 -21.97 0.45
C HIS A 72 10.54 -21.97 1.98
N GLU A 73 11.18 -21.06 2.71
CA GLU A 73 11.00 -20.91 4.16
C GLU A 73 9.53 -20.60 4.54
N GLN A 74 8.85 -19.74 3.78
CA GLN A 74 7.43 -19.43 4.01
C GLN A 74 6.50 -20.63 3.73
N ALA A 75 6.87 -21.49 2.78
CA ALA A 75 6.09 -22.65 2.38
C ALA A 75 6.08 -23.79 3.42
N VAL A 76 6.90 -23.69 4.47
CA VAL A 76 6.94 -24.65 5.59
C VAL A 76 5.60 -24.66 6.33
N HIS A 77 5.00 -23.48 6.53
CA HIS A 77 3.84 -23.31 7.41
C HIS A 77 2.52 -23.14 6.65
N ARG A 78 2.55 -22.89 5.33
CA ARG A 78 1.36 -22.69 4.49
C ARG A 78 1.65 -22.96 3.01
N SER A 79 0.63 -23.31 2.25
CA SER A 79 0.71 -23.31 0.78
C SER A 79 0.79 -21.87 0.26
N LEU A 80 1.67 -21.62 -0.72
CA LEU A 80 1.77 -20.33 -1.39
C LEU A 80 0.89 -20.31 -2.63
N SER A 81 0.08 -19.27 -2.76
CA SER A 81 -0.69 -18.99 -3.97
C SER A 81 0.14 -18.19 -4.99
N VAL A 82 -0.35 -18.10 -6.22
CA VAL A 82 0.21 -17.20 -7.24
C VAL A 82 0.26 -15.75 -6.73
N ASP A 83 -0.78 -15.31 -6.01
CA ASP A 83 -0.86 -13.97 -5.44
C ASP A 83 0.23 -13.75 -4.38
N ASP A 84 0.56 -14.75 -3.57
CA ASP A 84 1.65 -14.69 -2.59
C ASP A 84 3.02 -14.51 -3.28
N ILE A 85 3.24 -15.23 -4.40
CA ILE A 85 4.49 -15.11 -5.17
C ILE A 85 4.59 -13.74 -5.84
N GLN A 86 3.54 -13.31 -6.53
CA GLN A 86 3.50 -12.00 -7.16
C GLN A 86 3.69 -10.89 -6.13
N LEU A 87 3.08 -11.03 -4.96
CA LEU A 87 3.26 -10.10 -3.87
C LEU A 87 4.70 -10.06 -3.35
N GLY A 88 5.29 -11.21 -3.05
CA GLY A 88 6.67 -11.26 -2.55
C GLY A 88 7.69 -10.71 -3.55
N LEU A 89 7.46 -10.88 -4.86
CA LEU A 89 8.32 -10.28 -5.89
C LEU A 89 8.28 -8.74 -5.85
N VAL A 90 7.10 -8.16 -5.60
CA VAL A 90 6.92 -6.71 -5.45
C VAL A 90 7.61 -6.21 -4.17
N GLU A 91 7.47 -6.94 -3.06
CA GLU A 91 8.12 -6.62 -1.78
C GLU A 91 9.65 -6.58 -1.91
N ILE A 92 10.22 -7.47 -2.72
CA ILE A 92 11.67 -7.56 -2.98
C ILE A 92 12.15 -6.49 -3.97
N GLY A 93 11.23 -5.74 -4.60
CA GLY A 93 11.56 -4.68 -5.55
C GLY A 93 12.00 -5.19 -6.92
N VAL A 94 11.64 -6.42 -7.28
CA VAL A 94 11.89 -6.97 -8.61
C VAL A 94 11.07 -6.18 -9.63
N GLY A 95 11.74 -5.43 -10.50
CA GLY A 95 11.14 -4.48 -11.45
C GLY A 95 11.65 -3.03 -11.30
N ARG A 96 12.27 -2.68 -10.17
CA ARG A 96 12.82 -1.33 -9.91
C ARG A 96 14.24 -1.11 -10.48
N GLN A 97 14.55 -1.71 -11.62
CA GLN A 97 15.94 -1.85 -12.11
C GLN A 97 16.39 -0.82 -13.16
N GLU A 98 15.59 0.20 -13.47
CA GLU A 98 15.99 1.28 -14.38
C GLU A 98 16.11 2.62 -13.64
N ASP A 99 17.07 2.73 -12.71
CA ASP A 99 17.56 4.00 -12.15
C ASP A 99 19.04 3.86 -11.75
N LYS A 100 19.85 3.28 -12.66
CA LYS A 100 21.29 3.08 -12.45
C LYS A 100 22.18 4.16 -13.09
N GLN A 101 21.61 5.27 -13.55
CA GLN A 101 22.38 6.39 -14.07
C GLN A 101 21.99 7.70 -13.38
N GLU A 102 22.26 7.82 -12.07
CA GLU A 102 22.56 9.13 -11.45
C GLU A 102 22.98 9.06 -9.97
N ALA A 103 22.79 7.94 -9.26
CA ALA A 103 23.19 7.83 -7.86
C ALA A 103 24.64 7.34 -7.66
N GLN A 104 25.64 8.06 -8.18
CA GLN A 104 27.03 7.97 -7.67
C GLN A 104 27.24 8.96 -6.52
N ALA A 105 26.60 8.70 -5.38
CA ALA A 105 27.03 9.18 -4.05
C ALA A 105 25.96 8.80 -3.02
N ARG A 106 26.07 7.59 -2.45
CA ARG A 106 25.59 7.10 -1.15
C ARG A 106 25.34 5.62 -1.32
N GLU A 107 26.13 4.83 -0.60
CA GLU A 107 26.07 3.37 -0.55
C GLU A 107 24.62 2.92 -0.44
N ALA A 108 24.16 2.23 -1.49
CA ALA A 108 22.82 1.70 -1.61
C ALA A 108 22.73 0.42 -0.78
N ASP A 109 22.42 0.56 0.50
CA ASP A 109 21.98 -0.59 1.27
C ASP A 109 20.59 -1.03 0.78
N PRO A 110 20.38 -2.33 0.48
CA PRO A 110 19.06 -2.87 0.25
C PRO A 110 18.15 -2.56 1.45
N LEU A 111 16.86 -2.35 1.20
CA LEU A 111 15.87 -2.21 2.28
C LEU A 111 16.09 -3.34 3.28
N PRO A 112 16.30 -3.03 4.58
CA PRO A 112 16.52 -4.08 5.58
C PRO A 112 15.34 -5.04 5.53
N ALA A 113 15.64 -6.33 5.68
CA ALA A 113 14.60 -7.33 5.87
C ALA A 113 13.69 -6.84 7.01
N LEU A 114 12.39 -7.09 6.89
CA LEU A 114 11.52 -7.01 8.04
C LEU A 114 12.02 -8.11 8.97
N ASP A 115 12.88 -7.79 9.93
CA ASP A 115 13.28 -8.71 10.98
C ASP A 115 12.01 -9.31 11.60
N ASP A 116 12.08 -10.59 11.96
CA ASP A 116 10.98 -11.48 12.41
C ASP A 116 10.12 -10.96 13.59
N GLU A 117 10.30 -9.71 14.02
CA GLU A 117 9.37 -8.98 14.90
C GLU A 117 8.10 -8.50 14.16
N SER A 118 7.55 -9.32 13.26
CA SER A 118 6.15 -9.17 12.84
C SER A 118 5.16 -9.66 13.89
N ASP A 119 5.64 -10.21 15.00
CA ASP A 119 4.86 -10.69 16.16
C ASP A 119 4.01 -9.60 16.85
N GLY A 120 4.12 -8.32 16.46
CA GLY A 120 3.56 -7.19 17.23
C GLY A 120 2.25 -6.54 16.74
N ILE A 121 1.89 -6.61 15.46
CA ILE A 121 0.72 -5.86 14.93
C ILE A 121 -0.27 -6.81 14.25
N ALA A 122 -1.00 -7.56 15.07
CA ALA A 122 -2.13 -8.37 14.61
C ALA A 122 -3.41 -7.53 14.52
N LEU A 123 -3.80 -7.15 13.30
CA LEU A 123 -5.06 -6.43 13.05
C LEU A 123 -6.22 -7.42 12.91
N ARG A 124 -7.29 -7.20 13.69
CA ARG A 124 -8.54 -7.98 13.63
C ARG A 124 -9.40 -7.53 12.45
N THR A 125 -9.13 -8.10 11.28
CA THR A 125 -9.97 -7.92 10.08
C THR A 125 -10.32 -9.28 9.47
N LYS A 126 -11.25 -9.32 8.51
CA LYS A 126 -11.57 -10.56 7.77
C LYS A 126 -10.36 -11.12 7.01
N ARG A 127 -9.46 -10.24 6.56
CA ARG A 127 -8.16 -10.61 6.00
C ARG A 127 -7.14 -10.81 7.12
N SER A 128 -7.00 -12.05 7.57
CA SER A 128 -6.04 -12.42 8.63
C SER A 128 -4.57 -12.35 8.18
N ASP A 129 -4.30 -12.18 6.89
CA ASP A 129 -2.97 -12.05 6.28
C ASP A 129 -2.50 -10.58 6.14
N LEU A 130 -3.31 -9.61 6.58
CA LEU A 130 -2.99 -8.20 6.45
C LEU A 130 -1.81 -7.83 7.37
N ARG A 131 -0.65 -7.58 6.76
CA ARG A 131 0.59 -7.19 7.43
C ARG A 131 1.25 -6.01 6.73
N PRO A 132 2.02 -5.15 7.45
CA PRO A 132 2.84 -4.14 6.81
C PRO A 132 3.87 -4.81 5.90
N ARG A 133 4.04 -4.26 4.70
CA ARG A 133 4.94 -4.81 3.66
C ARG A 133 6.25 -4.04 3.53
N THR A 134 6.29 -2.81 4.04
CA THR A 134 7.50 -1.98 4.10
C THR A 134 7.76 -1.48 5.52
N PRO A 135 9.00 -1.13 5.88
CA PRO A 135 9.29 -0.52 7.18
C PRO A 135 8.44 0.72 7.47
N ARG A 136 8.21 1.59 6.46
CA ARG A 136 7.36 2.78 6.64
C ARG A 136 5.89 2.43 6.83
N GLN A 137 5.38 1.37 6.20
CA GLN A 137 4.03 0.88 6.50
C GLN A 137 3.92 0.39 7.94
N ARG A 138 4.95 -0.28 8.47
CA ARG A 138 4.99 -0.69 9.88
C ARG A 138 5.00 0.54 10.80
N ASP A 139 5.85 1.52 10.51
CA ASP A 139 5.92 2.77 11.28
C ASP A 139 4.59 3.51 11.25
N TYR A 140 3.92 3.54 10.09
CA TYR A 140 2.60 4.12 9.94
C TYR A 140 1.55 3.43 10.82
N LEU A 141 1.49 2.09 10.81
CA LEU A 141 0.57 1.34 11.68
C LEU A 141 0.87 1.61 13.16
N ASN A 142 2.14 1.59 13.56
CA ASN A 142 2.56 1.92 14.92
C ASN A 142 2.15 3.35 15.33
N ASN A 143 2.29 4.30 14.41
CA ASN A 143 1.92 5.69 14.65
C ASN A 143 0.40 5.83 14.89
N ILE A 144 -0.43 5.16 14.08
CA ILE A 144 -1.89 5.14 14.26
C ILE A 144 -2.28 4.60 15.64
N LEU A 145 -1.61 3.53 16.10
CA LEU A 145 -1.90 2.93 17.41
C LEU A 145 -1.51 3.86 18.56
N LYS A 146 -0.34 4.50 18.48
CA LYS A 146 0.25 5.30 19.57
C LYS A 146 -0.27 6.73 19.67
N HIS A 147 -0.76 7.32 18.58
CA HIS A 147 -1.12 8.74 18.52
C HIS A 147 -2.61 8.94 18.28
N ASP A 148 -3.13 10.09 18.72
CA ASP A 148 -4.54 10.44 18.50
C ASP A 148 -4.77 10.96 17.08
N ILE A 149 -3.76 11.62 16.50
CA ILE A 149 -3.81 12.11 15.12
C ILE A 149 -2.59 11.59 14.36
N THR A 150 -2.82 10.95 13.21
CA THR A 150 -1.74 10.47 12.35
C THR A 150 -1.93 10.93 10.91
N PHE A 151 -0.87 11.49 10.32
CA PHE A 151 -0.81 11.82 8.90
C PHE A 151 -0.09 10.72 8.13
N GLY A 152 -0.75 10.18 7.10
CA GLY A 152 -0.15 9.29 6.10
C GLY A 152 0.01 10.03 4.78
N VAL A 153 1.22 10.48 4.48
CA VAL A 153 1.49 11.38 3.35
C VAL A 153 2.36 10.69 2.32
N GLY A 154 1.92 10.63 1.07
CA GLY A 154 2.76 10.16 -0.04
C GLY A 154 2.00 9.50 -1.18
N PRO A 155 2.72 8.87 -2.12
CA PRO A 155 2.17 8.47 -3.41
C PRO A 155 0.96 7.52 -3.34
N ALA A 156 0.16 7.51 -4.41
CA ALA A 156 -0.88 6.48 -4.60
C ALA A 156 -0.27 5.06 -4.69
N GLY A 157 -0.95 4.08 -4.10
CA GLY A 157 -0.50 2.68 -4.07
C GLY A 157 0.49 2.33 -2.95
N THR A 158 0.76 3.25 -2.02
CA THR A 158 1.55 3.01 -0.80
C THR A 158 0.77 2.33 0.32
N GLY A 159 -0.55 2.16 0.14
CA GLY A 159 -1.44 1.51 1.11
C GLY A 159 -1.93 2.41 2.25
N LYS A 160 -1.61 3.71 2.24
CA LYS A 160 -1.95 4.67 3.33
C LYS A 160 -3.42 4.63 3.77
N THR A 161 -4.37 4.71 2.83
CA THR A 161 -5.81 4.70 3.12
C THR A 161 -6.27 3.30 3.53
N TRP A 162 -5.82 2.28 2.80
CA TRP A 162 -6.16 0.89 3.07
C TRP A 162 -5.77 0.43 4.49
N LEU A 163 -4.52 0.71 4.88
CA LEU A 163 -3.99 0.39 6.21
C LEU A 163 -4.70 1.20 7.30
N ALA A 164 -5.09 2.45 7.03
CA ALA A 164 -5.89 3.25 7.95
C ALA A 164 -7.26 2.61 8.21
N VAL A 165 -7.95 2.17 7.15
CA VAL A 165 -9.25 1.48 7.27
C VAL A 165 -9.09 0.17 8.03
N ALA A 166 -8.03 -0.60 7.79
CA ALA A 166 -7.75 -1.82 8.54
C ALA A 166 -7.56 -1.56 10.05
N CYS A 167 -6.81 -0.51 10.42
CA CYS A 167 -6.67 -0.08 11.81
C CYS A 167 -8.00 0.39 12.41
N ALA A 168 -8.82 1.10 11.64
CA ALA A 168 -10.12 1.58 12.10
C ALA A 168 -11.05 0.40 12.45
N ILE A 169 -11.09 -0.60 11.58
CA ILE A 169 -11.84 -1.83 11.80
C ILE A 169 -11.33 -2.55 13.04
N ASP A 170 -10.01 -2.75 13.17
CA ASP A 170 -9.43 -3.40 14.37
C ASP A 170 -9.79 -2.65 15.65
N ALA A 171 -9.72 -1.31 15.65
CA ALA A 171 -10.07 -0.48 16.78
C ALA A 171 -11.54 -0.66 17.19
N MET A 172 -12.45 -0.76 16.22
CA MET A 172 -13.88 -1.00 16.45
C MET A 172 -14.16 -2.44 16.92
N GLU A 173 -13.51 -3.45 16.34
CA GLU A 173 -13.65 -4.87 16.78
C GLU A 173 -13.07 -5.12 18.18
N ARG A 174 -12.22 -4.22 18.67
CA ARG A 174 -11.67 -4.22 20.04
C ARG A 174 -12.45 -3.31 20.99
N ASP A 175 -13.56 -2.74 20.55
CA ASP A 175 -14.37 -1.78 21.31
C ASP A 175 -13.58 -0.55 21.83
N THR A 176 -12.44 -0.23 21.22
CA THR A 176 -11.64 0.95 21.57
C THR A 176 -12.29 2.24 21.04
N VAL A 177 -13.07 2.11 19.97
CA VAL A 177 -13.96 3.15 19.43
C VAL A 177 -15.34 2.55 19.22
N GLN A 178 -16.37 3.40 19.27
CA GLN A 178 -17.77 3.00 19.12
C GLN A 178 -18.27 3.18 17.69
N ARG A 179 -17.56 3.94 16.85
CA ARG A 179 -17.98 4.26 15.48
C ARG A 179 -16.82 4.59 14.56
N LEU A 180 -17.03 4.35 13.26
CA LEU A 180 -16.12 4.74 12.18
C LEU A 180 -16.74 5.88 11.38
N VAL A 181 -15.95 6.93 11.13
CA VAL A 181 -16.36 8.06 10.27
C VAL A 181 -15.32 8.22 9.18
N LEU A 182 -15.66 7.84 7.96
CA LEU A 182 -14.79 8.03 6.80
C LEU A 182 -15.29 9.24 6.01
N THR A 183 -14.37 10.12 5.65
CA THR A 183 -14.70 11.34 4.94
C THR A 183 -13.68 11.67 3.87
N ARG A 184 -14.15 12.33 2.81
CA ARG A 184 -13.35 12.78 1.68
C ARG A 184 -13.83 14.19 1.29
N PRO A 185 -12.95 15.12 0.92
CA PRO A 185 -13.37 16.40 0.37
C PRO A 185 -14.03 16.17 -1.00
N ALA A 186 -15.13 16.88 -1.26
CA ALA A 186 -15.73 16.89 -2.59
C ALA A 186 -14.93 17.88 -3.45
N VAL A 187 -14.13 17.38 -4.38
CA VAL A 187 -13.39 18.19 -5.35
C VAL A 187 -13.71 17.68 -6.75
N GLU A 188 -13.96 18.63 -7.65
CA GLU A 188 -14.26 18.39 -9.06
C GLU A 188 -12.98 17.97 -9.80
N ALA A 189 -12.59 16.70 -9.68
CA ALA A 189 -11.47 16.17 -10.44
C ALA A 189 -11.89 15.97 -11.90
N GLY A 190 -11.66 17.00 -12.73
CA GLY A 190 -11.79 16.92 -14.20
C GLY A 190 -13.21 16.97 -14.77
N GLU A 191 -14.24 16.62 -14.00
CA GLU A 191 -15.66 16.75 -14.38
C GLU A 191 -16.40 17.65 -13.39
N ARG A 192 -17.17 18.64 -13.87
CA ARG A 192 -17.93 19.52 -12.97
C ARG A 192 -19.02 18.69 -12.27
N LEU A 193 -19.08 18.74 -10.94
CA LEU A 193 -20.07 18.04 -10.11
C LEU A 193 -21.52 18.35 -10.56
N GLY A 194 -21.70 19.50 -11.22
CA GLY A 194 -22.95 19.93 -11.83
C GLY A 194 -23.53 19.00 -12.92
N PHE A 195 -22.72 18.17 -13.59
CA PHE A 195 -23.16 17.37 -14.75
C PHE A 195 -23.59 15.93 -14.45
N LEU A 196 -23.30 15.40 -13.27
CA LEU A 196 -23.81 14.06 -12.89
C LEU A 196 -25.33 14.15 -12.66
N PRO A 197 -26.18 13.32 -13.30
CA PRO A 197 -27.61 13.32 -13.03
C PRO A 197 -27.88 12.77 -11.62
N GLY A 198 -28.82 13.37 -10.88
CA GLY A 198 -29.23 12.90 -9.55
C GLY A 198 -29.19 13.96 -8.45
N ASP A 199 -29.54 13.56 -7.23
CA ASP A 199 -29.44 14.39 -6.04
C ASP A 199 -27.97 14.60 -5.60
N LEU A 200 -27.73 15.52 -4.66
CA LEU A 200 -26.38 15.84 -4.21
C LEU A 200 -25.65 14.62 -3.62
N ALA A 201 -26.37 13.65 -3.04
CA ALA A 201 -25.76 12.45 -2.49
C ALA A 201 -25.29 11.51 -3.63
N GLN A 202 -26.12 11.30 -4.65
CA GLN A 202 -25.81 10.51 -5.85
C GLN A 202 -24.61 11.08 -6.62
N LYS A 203 -24.41 12.39 -6.58
CA LYS A 203 -23.27 13.07 -7.20
C LYS A 203 -21.94 12.85 -6.48
N VAL A 204 -21.98 12.66 -5.16
CA VAL A 204 -20.76 12.52 -4.34
C VAL A 204 -20.39 11.04 -4.11
N ASP A 205 -21.37 10.13 -4.24
CA ASP A 205 -21.17 8.68 -4.08
C ASP A 205 -19.98 8.10 -4.89
N PRO A 206 -19.75 8.47 -6.17
CA PRO A 206 -18.61 7.93 -6.92
C PRO A 206 -17.25 8.21 -6.28
N TYR A 207 -17.08 9.38 -5.64
CA TYR A 207 -15.84 9.76 -4.98
C TYR A 207 -15.62 9.01 -3.66
N LEU A 208 -16.71 8.55 -3.03
CA LEU A 208 -16.68 7.80 -1.78
C LEU A 208 -16.54 6.30 -2.01
N ARG A 209 -16.79 5.81 -3.23
CA ARG A 209 -16.75 4.39 -3.60
C ARG A 209 -15.48 3.64 -3.18
N PRO A 210 -14.25 4.17 -3.34
CA PRO A 210 -13.04 3.49 -2.87
C PRO A 210 -13.04 3.17 -1.38
N LEU A 211 -13.71 3.98 -0.55
CA LEU A 211 -13.85 3.73 0.89
C LEU A 211 -14.86 2.61 1.18
N TYR A 212 -15.95 2.53 0.40
CA TYR A 212 -16.87 1.40 0.47
C TYR A 212 -16.19 0.09 0.09
N ASP A 213 -15.43 0.08 -1.01
CA ASP A 213 -14.71 -1.10 -1.49
C ASP A 213 -13.72 -1.62 -0.44
N ALA A 214 -13.00 -0.71 0.22
CA ALA A 214 -12.08 -1.06 1.30
C ALA A 214 -12.79 -1.71 2.51
N LEU A 215 -13.94 -1.17 2.92
CA LEU A 215 -14.72 -1.78 3.99
C LEU A 215 -15.25 -3.16 3.60
N TYR A 216 -15.79 -3.31 2.39
CA TYR A 216 -16.36 -4.57 1.93
C TYR A 216 -15.31 -5.68 1.84
N ASP A 217 -14.11 -5.35 1.41
CA ASP A 217 -13.03 -6.32 1.35
C ASP A 217 -12.54 -6.72 2.76
N LEU A 218 -12.40 -5.76 3.68
CA LEU A 218 -11.83 -6.00 5.01
C LEU A 218 -12.83 -6.55 6.05
N MET A 219 -14.13 -6.33 5.86
CA MET A 219 -15.18 -6.77 6.81
C MET A 219 -16.20 -7.74 6.20
N GLY A 220 -16.33 -7.75 4.86
CA GLY A 220 -17.40 -8.44 4.15
C GLY A 220 -18.68 -7.61 4.02
N PHE A 221 -19.33 -7.73 2.86
CA PHE A 221 -20.49 -6.94 2.46
C PHE A 221 -21.64 -6.92 3.50
N GLU A 222 -22.11 -8.09 3.94
CA GLU A 222 -23.25 -8.19 4.87
C GLU A 222 -23.00 -7.55 6.23
N LYS A 223 -21.75 -7.60 6.73
CA LYS A 223 -21.38 -6.97 8.00
C LYS A 223 -21.38 -5.46 7.86
N VAL A 224 -20.80 -4.95 6.79
CA VAL A 224 -20.73 -3.51 6.51
C VAL A 224 -22.14 -2.91 6.38
N GLN A 225 -23.03 -3.55 5.62
CA GLN A 225 -24.42 -3.09 5.46
C GLN A 225 -25.15 -2.97 6.81
N ARG A 226 -25.06 -4.00 7.68
CA ARG A 226 -25.65 -3.95 9.03
C ARG A 226 -25.07 -2.82 9.90
N LEU A 227 -23.79 -2.50 9.75
CA LEU A 227 -23.14 -1.44 10.52
C LEU A 227 -23.49 -0.04 10.00
N PHE A 228 -23.75 0.10 8.70
CA PHE A 228 -24.33 1.32 8.13
C PHE A 228 -25.75 1.56 8.61
N GLU A 229 -26.61 0.54 8.61
CA GLU A 229 -27.98 0.64 9.11
C GLU A 229 -28.02 1.08 10.58
N LYS A 230 -27.05 0.60 11.39
CA LYS A 230 -26.87 0.99 12.80
C LYS A 230 -26.18 2.34 12.99
N GLN A 231 -25.74 3.00 11.92
CA GLN A 231 -24.94 4.24 11.96
C GLN A 231 -23.63 4.10 12.74
N THR A 232 -23.13 2.86 12.89
CA THR A 232 -21.82 2.57 13.49
C THR A 232 -20.70 2.92 12.53
N ILE A 233 -20.93 2.72 11.23
CA ILE A 233 -20.06 3.20 10.16
C ILE A 233 -20.80 4.31 9.42
N GLU A 234 -20.09 5.42 9.19
CA GLU A 234 -20.57 6.55 8.42
C GLU A 234 -19.54 6.90 7.33
N ILE A 235 -20.00 7.02 6.08
CA ILE A 235 -19.19 7.60 5.00
C ILE A 235 -19.90 8.87 4.54
N ALA A 236 -19.23 10.02 4.67
CA ALA A 236 -19.85 11.30 4.37
C ALA A 236 -18.85 12.32 3.80
N PRO A 237 -19.30 13.29 2.99
CA PRO A 237 -18.45 14.38 2.51
C PRO A 237 -17.89 15.24 3.66
N LEU A 238 -16.71 15.83 3.49
CA LEU A 238 -16.04 16.63 4.53
C LEU A 238 -16.92 17.75 5.12
N ALA A 239 -17.80 18.33 4.30
CA ALA A 239 -18.72 19.38 4.72
C ALA A 239 -19.64 18.96 5.89
N TYR A 240 -19.96 17.68 5.99
CA TYR A 240 -20.83 17.12 7.04
C TYR A 240 -20.13 17.07 8.40
N MET A 241 -18.83 17.30 8.47
CA MET A 241 -18.08 17.36 9.74
C MET A 241 -18.28 18.70 10.46
N ARG A 242 -18.79 19.72 9.78
CA ARG A 242 -19.00 21.05 10.36
C ARG A 242 -19.97 21.00 11.54
N GLY A 243 -19.58 21.63 12.65
CA GLY A 243 -20.41 21.70 13.86
C GLY A 243 -20.50 20.39 14.67
N ARG A 244 -19.79 19.34 14.27
CA ARG A 244 -19.77 18.07 15.00
C ARG A 244 -18.65 18.05 16.04
N THR A 245 -18.83 17.22 17.06
CA THR A 245 -17.73 16.77 17.92
C THR A 245 -17.67 15.26 17.82
N LEU A 246 -16.53 14.74 17.41
CA LEU A 246 -16.33 13.34 17.13
C LEU A 246 -15.72 12.65 18.34
N ASN A 247 -16.55 12.26 19.31
CA ASN A 247 -16.14 11.46 20.47
C ASN A 247 -16.24 9.95 20.17
N HIS A 248 -15.37 9.16 20.83
CA HIS A 248 -15.30 7.70 20.75
C HIS A 248 -15.35 7.16 19.31
N ALA A 249 -14.67 7.85 18.39
CA ALA A 249 -14.74 7.58 16.96
C ALA A 249 -13.35 7.37 16.37
N PHE A 250 -13.24 6.45 15.41
CA PHE A 250 -12.10 6.41 14.51
C PHE A 250 -12.47 7.13 13.22
N VAL A 251 -11.78 8.22 12.94
CA VAL A 251 -12.09 9.14 11.85
C VAL A 251 -11.00 9.06 10.79
N ILE A 252 -11.36 8.89 9.53
CA ILE A 252 -10.43 8.90 8.41
C ILE A 252 -10.80 10.04 7.46
N LEU A 253 -9.87 10.95 7.22
CA LEU A 253 -9.96 11.94 6.14
C LEU A 253 -9.06 11.49 4.99
N ASP A 254 -9.67 11.02 3.91
CA ASP A 254 -8.98 10.58 2.70
C ASP A 254 -8.90 11.68 1.65
N GLU A 255 -7.91 11.59 0.76
CA GLU A 255 -7.53 12.64 -0.20
C GLU A 255 -7.39 14.04 0.41
N ALA A 256 -6.75 14.11 1.57
CA ALA A 256 -6.64 15.34 2.33
C ALA A 256 -5.88 16.46 1.59
N GLN A 257 -5.09 16.14 0.55
CA GLN A 257 -4.44 17.14 -0.29
C GLN A 257 -5.43 18.08 -0.97
N ASN A 258 -6.68 17.61 -1.15
CA ASN A 258 -7.79 18.32 -1.76
C ASN A 258 -8.63 19.11 -0.75
N THR A 259 -8.08 19.38 0.44
CA THR A 259 -8.68 20.29 1.43
C THR A 259 -8.00 21.66 1.38
N THR A 260 -8.72 22.73 1.74
CA THR A 260 -8.10 24.03 2.05
C THR A 260 -7.57 24.07 3.50
N PRO A 261 -6.68 24.99 3.88
CA PRO A 261 -6.22 25.16 5.26
C PRO A 261 -7.37 25.36 6.25
N GLU A 262 -8.42 26.09 5.86
CA GLU A 262 -9.61 26.32 6.68
C GLU A 262 -10.41 25.02 6.88
N GLN A 263 -10.56 24.22 5.83
CA GLN A 263 -11.24 22.92 5.91
C GLN A 263 -10.47 21.93 6.78
N MET A 264 -9.15 21.88 6.62
CA MET A 264 -8.28 21.05 7.45
C MET A 264 -8.35 21.46 8.93
N LYS A 265 -8.26 22.76 9.23
CA LYS A 265 -8.43 23.29 10.60
C LYS A 265 -9.82 22.99 11.14
N MET A 266 -10.87 23.15 10.32
CA MET A 266 -12.24 22.81 10.69
C MET A 266 -12.33 21.34 11.10
N PHE A 267 -11.79 20.43 10.30
CA PHE A 267 -11.79 18.98 10.54
C PHE A 267 -11.02 18.60 11.81
N LEU A 268 -9.77 19.04 11.95
CA LEU A 268 -8.91 18.67 13.08
C LEU A 268 -9.51 19.13 14.41
N THR A 269 -10.22 20.26 14.44
CA THR A 269 -10.91 20.74 15.66
C THR A 269 -12.22 20.01 15.97
N ARG A 270 -12.65 19.04 15.15
CA ARG A 270 -13.81 18.18 15.46
C ARG A 270 -13.43 16.95 16.27
N ILE A 271 -12.14 16.60 16.37
CA ILE A 271 -11.69 15.40 17.07
C ILE A 271 -11.91 15.57 18.58
N GLY A 272 -12.75 14.70 19.14
CA GLY A 272 -13.13 14.71 20.55
C GLY A 272 -12.44 13.62 21.36
N PHE A 273 -12.90 13.41 22.60
CA PHE A 273 -12.29 12.46 23.52
C PHE A 273 -12.48 11.00 23.09
N GLY A 274 -11.47 10.18 23.37
CA GLY A 274 -11.48 8.75 23.05
C GLY A 274 -11.54 8.46 21.56
N SER A 275 -11.15 9.43 20.72
CA SER A 275 -11.16 9.31 19.27
C SER A 275 -9.76 9.27 18.71
N LYS A 276 -9.63 8.63 17.54
CA LYS A 276 -8.42 8.64 16.73
C LYS A 276 -8.75 9.20 15.35
N ALA A 277 -7.83 9.95 14.78
CA ALA A 277 -7.96 10.53 13.44
C ALA A 277 -6.77 10.15 12.58
N VAL A 278 -7.05 9.67 11.37
CA VAL A 278 -6.02 9.39 10.36
C VAL A 278 -6.30 10.22 9.12
N ILE A 279 -5.32 11.02 8.70
CA ILE A 279 -5.42 11.92 7.57
C ILE A 279 -4.49 11.39 6.48
N THR A 280 -5.06 10.98 5.34
CA THR A 280 -4.32 10.40 4.22
C THR A 280 -4.38 11.31 3.00
N GLY A 281 -3.26 11.46 2.31
CA GLY A 281 -3.24 12.21 1.06
C GLY A 281 -1.90 12.15 0.33
N ASP A 282 -1.92 12.63 -0.92
CA ASP A 282 -0.76 12.69 -1.79
C ASP A 282 -0.49 14.14 -2.22
N PRO A 283 0.54 14.82 -1.68
CA PRO A 283 0.83 16.21 -2.01
C PRO A 283 1.13 16.47 -3.49
N SER A 284 1.43 15.45 -4.30
CA SER A 284 1.63 15.62 -5.75
C SER A 284 0.33 15.58 -6.56
N GLN A 285 -0.82 15.27 -5.95
CA GLN A 285 -2.12 15.11 -6.62
C GLN A 285 -3.14 16.13 -6.11
N VAL A 286 -2.79 17.42 -6.16
CA VAL A 286 -3.67 18.51 -5.70
C VAL A 286 -4.61 18.91 -6.84
N ASP A 287 -5.90 18.65 -6.64
CA ASP A 287 -6.98 18.98 -7.59
C ASP A 287 -7.68 20.32 -7.25
N LEU A 288 -7.10 21.10 -6.34
CA LEU A 288 -7.66 22.40 -5.94
C LEU A 288 -7.57 23.44 -7.07
N PRO A 289 -8.51 24.40 -7.14
CA PRO A 289 -8.43 25.51 -8.07
C PRO A 289 -7.10 26.27 -7.94
N ARG A 290 -6.57 26.75 -9.08
CA ARG A 290 -5.30 27.50 -9.12
C ARG A 290 -5.30 28.64 -8.10
N GLY A 291 -4.21 28.73 -7.33
CA GLY A 291 -4.00 29.77 -6.31
C GLY A 291 -4.54 29.41 -4.92
N GLN A 292 -5.14 28.24 -4.73
CA GLN A 292 -5.46 27.73 -3.38
C GLN A 292 -4.34 26.83 -2.86
N ASP A 293 -3.93 27.07 -1.61
CA ASP A 293 -2.97 26.22 -0.92
C ASP A 293 -3.63 24.93 -0.44
N SER A 294 -2.87 23.83 -0.45
CA SER A 294 -3.33 22.56 0.11
C SER A 294 -3.29 22.59 1.64
N GLY A 295 -4.43 22.30 2.26
CA GLY A 295 -4.60 22.16 3.70
C GLY A 295 -3.76 21.04 4.30
N LEU A 296 -3.54 19.94 3.57
CA LEU A 296 -2.65 18.86 4.01
C LEU A 296 -1.20 19.34 4.10
N ALA A 297 -0.68 19.93 3.02
CA ALA A 297 0.69 20.42 2.99
C ALA A 297 0.94 21.48 4.07
N HIS A 298 -0.03 22.38 4.26
CA HIS A 298 0.01 23.39 5.31
C HIS A 298 -0.02 22.77 6.72
N ALA A 299 -0.95 21.85 6.99
CA ALA A 299 -1.09 21.23 8.32
C ALA A 299 0.13 20.42 8.73
N VAL A 300 0.71 19.64 7.81
CA VAL A 300 1.93 18.86 8.08
C VAL A 300 3.11 19.75 8.50
N LYS A 301 3.18 20.99 7.98
CA LYS A 301 4.20 21.96 8.38
C LYS A 301 3.87 22.63 9.73
N VAL A 302 2.62 23.02 9.92
CA VAL A 302 2.19 23.78 11.12
C VAL A 302 2.12 22.90 12.38
N LEU A 303 1.89 21.60 12.20
CA LEU A 303 1.67 20.65 13.30
C LEU A 303 2.90 19.79 13.63
N GLU A 304 4.06 20.11 13.06
CA GLU A 304 5.29 19.31 13.20
C GLU A 304 5.72 19.14 14.66
N ASP A 305 5.59 20.18 15.48
CA ASP A 305 6.00 20.18 16.90
C ASP A 305 4.85 19.89 17.88
N VAL A 306 3.66 19.52 17.39
CA VAL A 306 2.49 19.30 18.25
C VAL A 306 2.51 17.88 18.80
N GLN A 307 2.60 17.76 20.13
CA GLN A 307 2.55 16.46 20.82
C GLN A 307 1.23 15.72 20.56
N GLY A 308 1.30 14.39 20.43
CA GLY A 308 0.15 13.54 20.13
C GLY A 308 -0.22 13.46 18.65
N ILE A 309 0.53 14.14 17.77
CA ILE A 309 0.40 14.06 16.32
C ILE A 309 1.65 13.38 15.73
N ALA A 310 1.44 12.39 14.86
CA ALA A 310 2.52 11.74 14.12
C ALA A 310 2.35 11.94 12.61
N THR A 311 3.47 12.02 11.89
CA THR A 311 3.46 12.08 10.42
C THR A 311 4.35 10.98 9.85
N THR A 312 3.79 10.13 8.99
CA THR A 312 4.53 9.15 8.21
C THR A 312 4.57 9.59 6.75
N ARG A 313 5.78 9.75 6.21
CA ARG A 313 6.02 10.15 4.82
C ARG A 313 6.44 8.95 3.99
N PHE A 314 5.52 8.47 3.16
CA PHE A 314 5.77 7.42 2.18
C PHE A 314 6.50 7.97 0.95
N THR A 315 7.28 7.12 0.30
CA THR A 315 7.88 7.44 -1.01
C THR A 315 7.48 6.41 -2.06
N SER A 316 7.91 6.60 -3.31
CA SER A 316 7.71 5.64 -4.40
C SER A 316 8.19 4.22 -4.06
N ARG A 317 9.19 4.09 -3.16
CA ARG A 317 9.70 2.80 -2.67
C ARG A 317 8.69 2.01 -1.85
N ASP A 318 7.68 2.68 -1.29
CA ASP A 318 6.62 2.05 -0.50
C ASP A 318 5.41 1.62 -1.35
N VAL A 319 5.44 1.90 -2.66
CA VAL A 319 4.38 1.51 -3.59
C VAL A 319 4.46 0.01 -3.83
N VAL A 320 3.40 -0.70 -3.42
CA VAL A 320 3.26 -2.14 -3.62
C VAL A 320 2.11 -2.36 -4.59
N ARG A 321 2.43 -2.56 -5.86
CA ARG A 321 1.48 -2.81 -6.95
C ARG A 321 1.80 -4.13 -7.62
N HIS A 322 0.81 -4.74 -8.26
CA HIS A 322 1.03 -5.92 -9.08
C HIS A 322 2.14 -5.69 -10.12
N PRO A 323 3.06 -6.64 -10.39
CA PRO A 323 4.22 -6.44 -11.27
C PRO A 323 3.87 -5.95 -12.69
N LEU A 324 2.75 -6.42 -13.25
CA LEU A 324 2.25 -5.92 -14.53
C LEU A 324 1.90 -4.43 -14.49
N VAL A 325 1.27 -3.96 -13.41
CA VAL A 325 0.89 -2.54 -13.26
C VAL A 325 2.14 -1.69 -13.14
N ALA A 326 3.16 -2.14 -12.40
CA ALA A 326 4.46 -1.46 -12.34
C ALA A 326 5.06 -1.30 -13.74
N ARG A 327 5.16 -2.39 -14.51
CA ARG A 327 5.67 -2.36 -15.89
C ARG A 327 4.88 -1.43 -16.83
N ILE A 328 3.57 -1.32 -16.63
CA ILE A 328 2.73 -0.39 -17.40
C ILE A 328 3.10 1.05 -17.05
N VAL A 329 3.20 1.39 -15.76
CA VAL A 329 3.58 2.73 -15.31
C VAL A 329 4.97 3.10 -15.86
N ASP A 330 5.96 2.22 -15.72
CA ASP A 330 7.32 2.44 -16.22
C ASP A 330 7.36 2.64 -17.76
N ALA A 331 6.42 2.05 -18.51
CA ALA A 331 6.31 2.25 -19.95
C ALA A 331 5.76 3.63 -20.31
N TYR A 332 4.79 4.15 -19.54
CA TYR A 332 4.24 5.49 -19.73
C TYR A 332 5.22 6.58 -19.29
N ASP A 333 5.91 6.38 -18.16
CA ASP A 333 6.89 7.35 -17.65
C ASP A 333 8.03 7.54 -18.67
N ARG A 334 8.58 6.44 -19.22
CA ARG A 334 9.59 6.49 -20.30
C ARG A 334 9.09 7.15 -21.59
N ALA A 335 7.81 7.01 -21.93
CA ALA A 335 7.25 7.70 -23.09
C ALA A 335 7.21 9.21 -22.85
N SER A 336 6.78 9.63 -21.65
CA SER A 336 6.69 11.06 -21.29
C SER A 336 8.05 11.76 -21.21
N GLU A 337 9.10 11.05 -20.78
CA GLU A 337 10.48 11.57 -20.77
C GLU A 337 11.06 11.75 -22.18
N ASN A 338 10.66 10.91 -23.14
CA ASN A 338 11.11 11.03 -24.53
C ASN A 338 10.35 12.13 -25.33
N GLU A 339 9.22 12.59 -24.81
CA GLU A 339 8.41 13.68 -25.39
C GLU A 339 8.74 15.07 -24.81
N ALA A 340 9.53 15.13 -23.73
CA ALA A 340 9.94 16.36 -23.03
C ALA A 340 11.29 16.92 -23.53
#